data_AF-A0A3C0V4J9-F1
#
_entry.id   AF-A0A3C0V4J9-F1
#
_cell.length_a   1.000
_cell.length_b   1.000
_cell.length_c   1.000
_cell.angle_alpha   90.00
_cell.angle_beta   90.00
_cell.angle_gamma   90.00
#
_symmetry.space_group_name_H-M   'P 1'
#
loop_
_entity.id
_entity.type
_entity.pdbx_description
1 polymer ?
#
loop_
_entity_poly.entity_id
_entity_poly.type
_entity_poly.pdbx_seq_one_letter_code
_entity_poly.pdbx_strand_id
1 'polypeptide(L)'
;MTGKLYVIGVGPGDPELLTLKAVRVLREVPCICVPKGREEGNSLALSIVQKARIEGLTLEGKEIIEAHFPMRKTRNNQESENCELDTKWQETIETVYSRLNKGIDMAFITIGDPTIYSTFFYLYDKLL
;
A
#
# COMPACT_ATOMS: atom_id res chain seq x y z
N MET A 1 -18.41 14.01 -0.61
CA MET A 1 -18.45 12.55 -0.86
C MET A 1 -17.17 11.96 -0.28
N THR A 2 -17.24 10.77 0.32
CA THR A 2 -16.07 10.04 0.78
C THR A 2 -15.30 9.49 -0.43
N GLY A 3 -13.98 9.50 -0.35
CA GLY A 3 -13.08 8.92 -1.36
C GLY A 3 -13.14 7.40 -1.34
N LYS A 4 -12.54 6.79 -2.35
CA LYS A 4 -12.46 5.34 -2.53
C LYS A 4 -11.05 4.85 -2.26
N LEU A 5 -10.95 3.76 -1.52
CA LEU A 5 -9.71 3.00 -1.38
C LEU A 5 -9.68 1.85 -2.39
N TYR A 6 -8.70 1.86 -3.27
CA TYR A 6 -8.43 0.79 -4.22
C TYR A 6 -7.28 -0.07 -3.72
N VAL A 7 -7.49 -1.37 -3.55
CA VAL A 7 -6.42 -2.31 -3.20
C VAL A 7 -5.95 -3.00 -4.47
N ILE A 8 -4.71 -2.74 -4.88
CA ILE A 8 -4.23 -3.04 -6.22
C ILE A 8 -3.03 -4.00 -6.15
N GLY A 9 -3.23 -5.20 -6.69
CA GLY A 9 -2.13 -6.12 -7.00
C GLY A 9 -1.31 -5.58 -8.17
N VAL A 10 0.00 -5.44 -7.97
CA VAL A 10 0.93 -4.96 -9.01
C VAL A 10 1.64 -6.08 -9.76
N GLY A 11 1.20 -7.32 -9.56
CA GLY A 11 1.81 -8.50 -10.17
C GLY A 11 3.09 -8.96 -9.44
N PRO A 12 3.71 -10.06 -9.91
CA PRO A 12 4.74 -10.78 -9.17
C PRO A 12 6.14 -10.14 -9.24
N GLY A 13 6.34 -9.14 -10.11
CA GLY A 13 7.64 -8.48 -10.25
C GLY A 13 7.87 -7.86 -11.63
N ASP A 14 7.45 -8.56 -12.69
CA ASP A 14 7.53 -8.06 -14.05
C ASP A 14 6.49 -6.94 -14.27
N PRO A 15 6.90 -5.71 -14.62
CA PRO A 15 5.96 -4.61 -14.86
C PRO A 15 4.97 -4.85 -16.01
N GLU A 16 5.27 -5.72 -16.97
CA GLU A 16 4.34 -6.07 -18.06
C GLU A 16 3.11 -6.85 -17.56
N LEU A 17 3.18 -7.41 -16.34
CA LEU A 17 2.08 -8.14 -15.71
C LEU A 17 1.11 -7.23 -14.94
N LEU A 18 1.29 -5.91 -14.99
CA LEU A 18 0.30 -4.95 -14.51
C LEU A 18 -0.97 -5.04 -15.35
N THR A 19 -2.12 -5.20 -14.68
CA THR A 19 -3.40 -5.20 -15.40
C THR A 19 -3.75 -3.79 -15.90
N LEU A 20 -4.48 -3.71 -17.02
CA LEU A 20 -4.96 -2.42 -17.55
C LEU A 20 -5.81 -1.63 -16.53
N LYS A 21 -6.56 -2.34 -15.67
CA LYS A 21 -7.35 -1.72 -14.60
C LYS A 21 -6.45 -1.14 -13.50
N ALA A 22 -5.39 -1.85 -13.10
CA ALA A 22 -4.42 -1.34 -12.14
C ALA A 22 -3.77 -0.05 -12.67
N VAL A 23 -3.31 -0.06 -13.92
CA VAL A 23 -2.73 1.12 -14.57
C VAL A 23 -3.71 2.29 -14.58
N ARG A 24 -4.96 2.09 -15.03
CA ARG A 24 -5.98 3.16 -15.07
C ARG A 24 -6.17 3.80 -13.69
N VAL A 25 -6.39 2.99 -12.66
CA VAL A 25 -6.60 3.51 -11.30
C VAL A 25 -5.36 4.24 -10.78
N LEU A 26 -4.16 3.69 -10.99
CA LEU A 26 -2.92 4.32 -10.53
C LEU A 26 -2.63 5.65 -11.25
N ARG A 27 -3.09 5.84 -12.49
CA ARG A 27 -3.05 7.14 -13.18
C ARG A 27 -3.96 8.17 -12.50
N GLU A 28 -5.14 7.76 -12.07
CA GLU A 28 -6.20 8.64 -11.58
C GLU A 28 -6.02 9.02 -10.10
N VAL A 29 -5.63 8.08 -9.25
CA VAL A 29 -5.57 8.32 -7.80
C VAL A 29 -4.51 9.36 -7.43
N PRO A 30 -4.84 10.40 -6.65
CA PRO A 30 -3.88 11.40 -6.19
C PRO A 30 -2.94 10.88 -5.09
N CYS A 31 -3.28 9.77 -4.44
CA CYS A 31 -2.52 9.23 -3.31
C CYS A 31 -2.29 7.72 -3.44
N ILE A 32 -1.07 7.27 -3.13
CA ILE A 32 -0.67 5.86 -3.17
C ILE A 32 -0.04 5.49 -1.83
N CYS A 33 -0.65 4.52 -1.14
CA CYS A 33 -0.12 3.88 0.05
C CYS A 33 0.75 2.68 -0.35
N VAL A 34 1.99 2.65 0.14
CA VAL A 34 3.02 1.66 -0.22
C VAL A 34 3.49 0.91 1.02
N PRO A 35 3.23 -0.41 1.13
CA PRO A 35 3.74 -1.19 2.25
C PRO A 35 5.26 -1.35 2.15
N LYS A 36 5.95 -1.18 3.28
CA LYS A 36 7.39 -1.40 3.45
C LYS A 36 7.67 -2.33 4.63
N GLY A 37 8.48 -3.36 4.40
CA GLY A 37 8.87 -4.33 5.45
C GLY A 37 10.04 -3.88 6.33
N ARG A 38 10.79 -2.85 5.93
CA ARG A 38 11.95 -2.27 6.64
C ARG A 38 11.91 -0.76 6.52
N GLU A 39 12.40 -0.03 7.53
CA GLU A 39 12.46 1.44 7.49
C GLU A 39 13.42 1.91 6.37
N GLU A 40 14.58 1.25 6.29
CA GLU A 40 15.63 1.53 5.30
C GLU A 40 15.49 0.61 4.07
N GLY A 41 14.35 0.69 3.38
CA GLY A 41 14.11 -0.13 2.19
C GLY A 41 13.12 0.49 1.21
N ASN A 42 13.29 0.16 -0.07
CA ASN A 42 12.32 0.52 -1.11
C ASN A 42 11.16 -0.48 -1.11
N SER A 43 9.93 0.00 -1.30
CA SER A 43 8.80 -0.89 -1.50
C SER A 43 8.95 -1.59 -2.85
N LEU A 44 9.02 -2.93 -2.85
CA LEU A 44 9.12 -3.70 -4.09
C LEU A 44 7.89 -3.46 -4.98
N ALA A 45 6.68 -3.36 -4.40
CA ALA A 45 5.48 -3.01 -5.15
C ALA A 45 5.61 -1.66 -5.86
N LEU A 46 6.11 -0.62 -5.17
CA LEU A 46 6.35 0.69 -5.77
C LEU A 46 7.39 0.62 -6.90
N SER A 47 8.44 -0.18 -6.71
CA SER A 47 9.49 -0.34 -7.73
C SER A 47 8.97 -0.97 -9.02
N ILE A 48 7.99 -1.87 -8.95
CA ILE A 48 7.35 -2.48 -10.13
C ILE A 48 6.60 -1.40 -10.92
N VAL A 49 5.82 -0.57 -10.23
CA VAL A 49 5.07 0.55 -10.83
C VAL A 49 6.03 1.56 -11.48
N GLN A 50 7.15 1.90 -10.81
CA GLN A 50 8.17 2.80 -11.35
C GLN A 50 8.85 2.26 -12.62
N LYS A 51 9.13 0.94 -12.65
CA LYS A 51 9.79 0.30 -13.79
C LYS A 51 8.89 0.13 -15.00
N ALA A 52 7.56 0.15 -14.81
CA ALA A 52 6.59 -0.05 -15.88
C ALA A 52 6.72 0.98 -17.01
N ARG A 53 7.16 2.22 -16.69
CA ARG A 53 7.35 3.31 -17.67
C ARG A 53 6.17 3.49 -18.63
N ILE A 54 4.95 3.24 -18.14
CA ILE A 54 3.73 3.32 -18.94
C ILE A 54 3.36 4.79 -19.11
N GLU A 55 3.08 5.19 -20.35
CA GLU A 55 2.66 6.56 -20.66
C GLU A 55 1.47 7.01 -19.81
N GLY A 56 1.52 8.23 -19.26
CA GLY A 56 0.49 8.78 -18.39
C GLY A 56 0.43 8.21 -16.98
N LEU A 57 1.17 7.13 -16.67
CA LEU A 57 1.37 6.63 -15.30
C LEU A 57 2.63 7.25 -14.71
N THR A 58 2.47 8.43 -14.10
CA THR A 58 3.53 9.12 -13.35
C THR A 58 3.25 9.08 -11.86
N LEU A 59 4.31 9.04 -11.05
CA LEU A 59 4.23 9.25 -9.60
C LEU A 59 4.40 10.72 -9.21
N GLU A 60 4.82 11.57 -10.15
CA GLU A 60 4.98 13.00 -9.90
C GLU A 60 3.64 13.65 -9.55
N GLY A 61 3.63 14.49 -8.52
CA GLY A 61 2.43 15.14 -8.02
C GLY A 61 1.48 14.24 -7.23
N LYS A 62 1.78 12.94 -7.09
CA LYS A 62 1.03 12.03 -6.23
C LYS A 62 1.62 12.01 -4.82
N GLU A 63 0.76 11.98 -3.82
CA GLU A 63 1.16 11.77 -2.44
C GLU A 63 1.50 10.29 -2.23
N ILE A 64 2.76 9.99 -1.87
CA ILE A 64 3.21 8.63 -1.54
C ILE A 64 3.23 8.48 -0.02
N ILE A 65 2.42 7.56 0.50
CA ILE A 65 2.30 7.27 1.93
C ILE A 65 2.98 5.94 2.20
N GLU A 66 4.08 5.98 2.93
CA GLU A 66 4.83 4.77 3.27
C GLU A 66 4.22 4.13 4.52
N ALA A 67 3.59 2.97 4.37
CA ALA A 67 3.03 2.21 5.47
C ALA A 67 4.06 1.18 5.94
N HIS A 68 4.55 1.34 7.16
CA HIS A 68 5.57 0.46 7.71
C HIS A 68 4.94 -0.77 8.35
N PHE A 69 5.34 -1.94 7.87
CA PHE A 69 4.91 -3.25 8.36
C PHE A 69 6.16 -4.04 8.80
N PRO A 70 6.65 -3.81 10.03
CA PRO A 70 7.85 -4.49 10.52
C PRO A 70 7.67 -6.02 10.43
N MET A 71 8.56 -6.68 9.70
CA MET A 71 8.57 -8.14 9.63
C MET A 71 9.11 -8.72 10.95
N ARG A 72 8.29 -9.49 11.67
CA ARG A 72 8.76 -10.32 12.78
C ARG A 72 9.70 -11.38 12.23
N LYS A 73 10.94 -11.45 12.73
CA LYS A 73 11.68 -12.72 12.69
C LYS A 73 11.07 -13.58 13.79
N THR A 74 10.57 -14.77 13.47
CA THR A 74 10.08 -15.74 14.45
C THR A 74 11.20 -16.17 15.38
N ARG A 75 11.54 -15.34 16.37
CA ARG A 75 12.39 -15.65 17.51
C ARG A 75 11.91 -14.82 18.70
N ASN A 76 11.13 -15.51 19.53
CA ASN A 76 10.82 -15.23 20.92
C ASN A 76 9.57 -14.37 21.18
N ASN A 77 8.66 -14.97 21.94
CA ASN A 77 7.39 -14.44 22.41
C ASN A 77 7.59 -13.22 23.32
N GLN A 78 7.71 -12.01 22.76
CA GLN A 78 7.68 -10.77 23.55
C GLN A 78 6.39 -10.01 23.26
N GLU A 79 5.46 -10.04 24.22
CA GLU A 79 4.15 -9.38 24.18
C GLU A 79 4.24 -7.85 23.98
N SER A 80 5.35 -7.23 24.38
CA SER A 80 5.59 -5.78 24.23
C SER A 80 5.70 -5.33 22.76
N GLU A 81 6.17 -6.18 21.85
CA GLU A 81 6.32 -5.86 20.43
C GLU A 81 4.96 -5.85 19.67
N ASN A 82 3.92 -6.46 20.25
CA ASN A 82 2.58 -6.44 19.66
C ASN A 82 2.00 -5.02 19.66
N CYS A 83 2.22 -4.24 20.72
CA CYS A 83 1.66 -2.90 20.88
C CYS A 83 2.26 -1.88 19.88
N GLU A 84 3.56 -1.96 19.60
CA GLU A 84 4.22 -1.04 18.66
C GLU A 84 3.77 -1.29 17.21
N LEU A 85 3.60 -2.56 16.83
CA LEU A 85 3.06 -2.96 15.54
C LEU A 85 1.62 -2.46 15.34
N ASP A 86 0.78 -2.65 16.36
CA ASP A 86 -0.59 -2.15 16.33
C ASP A 86 -0.65 -0.62 16.22
N THR A 87 0.29 0.09 16.87
CA THR A 87 0.39 1.55 16.80
C THR A 87 0.75 2.01 15.38
N LYS A 88 1.74 1.40 14.72
CA LYS A 88 2.14 1.77 13.34
C LYS A 88 1.04 1.48 12.31
N TRP A 89 0.32 0.38 12.49
CA TRP A 89 -0.84 0.08 11.65
C TRP A 89 -1.97 1.07 11.88
N GLN A 90 -2.20 1.45 13.14
CA GLN A 90 -3.21 2.44 13.50
C GLN A 90 -2.90 3.82 12.88
N GLU A 91 -1.65 4.28 12.95
CA GLU A 91 -1.19 5.51 12.27
C GLU A 91 -1.47 5.47 10.76
N THR A 92 -1.23 4.31 10.12
CA THR A 92 -1.52 4.10 8.71
C THR A 92 -3.02 4.19 8.42
N ILE A 93 -3.85 3.58 9.27
CA ILE A 93 -5.32 3.58 9.15
C ILE A 93 -5.89 4.98 9.30
N GLU A 94 -5.43 5.73 10.30
CA GLU A 94 -5.83 7.13 10.53
C GLU A 94 -5.46 8.00 9.33
N THR A 95 -4.28 7.77 8.75
CA THR A 95 -3.83 8.46 7.55
C THR A 95 -4.75 8.16 6.35
N VAL A 96 -5.10 6.89 6.15
CA VAL A 96 -6.05 6.47 5.10
C VAL A 96 -7.42 7.12 5.32
N TYR A 97 -8.01 7.00 6.51
CA TYR A 97 -9.30 7.61 6.82
C TYR A 97 -9.30 9.13 6.63
N SER A 98 -8.23 9.81 7.05
CA SER A 98 -8.10 11.27 6.90
C SER A 98 -8.22 11.72 5.44
N ARG A 99 -7.67 10.94 4.50
CA ARG A 99 -7.76 11.23 3.05
C ARG A 99 -9.11 10.84 2.48
N LEU A 100 -9.61 9.65 2.78
CA LEU A 100 -10.91 9.20 2.31
C LEU A 100 -12.03 10.14 2.78
N ASN A 101 -12.01 10.59 4.04
CA ASN A 101 -12.99 11.55 4.57
C ASN A 101 -12.97 12.92 3.89
N LYS A 102 -11.83 13.29 3.27
CA LYS A 102 -11.70 14.50 2.45
C LYS A 102 -12.14 14.30 0.99
N GLY A 103 -12.62 13.11 0.62
CA GLY A 103 -13.00 12.79 -0.76
C GLY A 103 -11.81 12.45 -1.66
N ILE A 104 -10.65 12.15 -1.08
CA ILE A 104 -9.42 11.86 -1.83
C ILE A 104 -9.36 10.35 -2.09
N ASP A 105 -9.40 9.96 -3.36
CA ASP A 105 -9.22 8.56 -3.76
C ASP A 105 -7.77 8.10 -3.53
N MET A 106 -7.61 6.86 -3.07
CA MET A 106 -6.32 6.30 -2.70
C MET A 106 -6.11 4.92 -3.30
N ALA A 107 -4.87 4.57 -3.63
CA ALA A 107 -4.49 3.21 -3.96
C ALA A 107 -3.56 2.60 -2.90
N PHE A 108 -3.90 1.46 -2.32
CA PHE A 108 -2.96 0.61 -1.59
C PHE A 108 -2.38 -0.41 -2.57
N ILE A 109 -1.07 -0.35 -2.84
CA ILE A 109 -0.42 -1.30 -3.77
C ILE A 109 0.20 -2.47 -3.04
N THR A 110 0.13 -3.66 -3.63
CA THR A 110 0.68 -4.89 -3.04
C THR A 110 1.25 -5.80 -4.12
N ILE A 111 2.33 -6.52 -3.78
CA ILE A 111 2.95 -7.47 -4.71
C ILE A 111 1.99 -8.62 -4.94
N GLY A 112 1.93 -9.10 -6.19
CA GLY A 112 1.04 -10.20 -6.57
C GLY A 112 -0.41 -9.75 -6.59
N ASP A 113 -1.24 -10.36 -5.75
CA ASP A 113 -2.70 -10.21 -5.71
C ASP A 113 -3.15 -9.70 -4.32
N PRO A 114 -4.13 -8.77 -4.24
CA PRO A 114 -4.58 -8.22 -2.97
C PRO A 114 -5.25 -9.22 -2.03
N THR A 115 -5.68 -10.38 -2.52
CA THR A 115 -6.39 -11.40 -1.74
C THR A 115 -5.51 -12.59 -1.34
N ILE A 116 -4.27 -12.65 -1.82
CA ILE A 116 -3.35 -13.79 -1.58
C ILE A 116 -2.17 -13.34 -0.72
N TYR A 117 -2.22 -13.65 0.58
CA TYR A 117 -1.17 -13.31 1.57
C TYR A 117 -0.73 -11.84 1.54
N SER A 118 -1.64 -10.94 1.17
CA SER A 118 -1.35 -9.51 1.10
C SER A 118 -1.22 -8.89 2.49
N THR A 119 -0.22 -8.03 2.67
CA THR A 119 -0.08 -7.18 3.86
C THR A 119 -1.31 -6.30 4.10
N PHE A 120 -2.15 -6.07 3.08
CA PHE A 120 -3.39 -5.33 3.24
C PHE A 120 -4.34 -5.93 4.28
N PHE A 121 -4.31 -7.26 4.48
CA PHE A 121 -5.19 -7.91 5.46
C PHE A 121 -4.98 -7.42 6.90
N TYR A 122 -3.79 -6.90 7.25
CA TYR A 122 -3.57 -6.28 8.57
C TYR A 122 -4.35 -4.97 8.76
N LEU A 123 -4.74 -4.31 7.67
CA LEU A 123 -5.56 -3.10 7.70
C LEU A 123 -7.03 -3.39 7.44
N TYR A 124 -7.35 -4.48 6.72
CA TYR A 124 -8.70 -4.79 6.25
C TYR A 124 -9.74 -4.78 7.38
N ASP A 125 -9.51 -5.53 8.46
CA ASP A 125 -10.45 -5.64 9.58
C ASP A 125 -10.63 -4.32 10.34
N LYS A 126 -9.65 -3.40 10.25
CA LYS A 126 -9.69 -2.11 10.93
C LYS A 126 -10.26 -0.99 10.03
N LEU A 127 -10.41 -1.24 8.73
CA LEU A 127 -10.96 -0.32 7.72
C LEU A 127 -12.44 -0.60 7.39
N LEU A 128 -13.00 -1.71 7.90
CA LEU A 128 -14.42 -2.06 7.86
C LEU A 128 -15.13 -1.67 9.15
#